data_AF-A0A4P7DRX3-F1
#
_entry.id   AF-A0A4P7DRX3-F1
#
_cell.length_a   1.000
_cell.length_b   1.000
_cell.length_c   1.000
_cell.angle_alpha   90.00
_cell.angle_beta   90.00
_cell.angle_gamma   90.00
#
_symmetry.space_group_name_H-M   'P 1'
#
loop_
_entity.id
_entity.type
_entity.pdbx_description
1 polymer ?
#
loop_
_entity_poly.entity_id
_entity_poly.type
_entity_poly.pdbx_seq_one_letter_code
_entity_poly.pdbx_strand_id
1 'polypeptide(L)'
;MRKFLFISIVAFQLIGCISTKGQKLKVQNTTGVYQRQKSSEKLEFKSDGTYTLWNAEISFTPVIEQCDYASKGKWSVIAYNVLEITSEDYYTKQKGFEYEIKKQNKFSQDSLYIQVIFPTDFHSVKLDFTFNHDNSKSVITDKAYMVLPKSKHLWNRRTAANQIGFSLNADVSGTELYNGRILFKIFEESIDTEKYNYLTITLPNFDRCFFEFEPYYQELIYIKGRNQLLWRGEIWKK
;
A
#
# COMPACT_ATOMS: atom_id res chain seq x y z
N MET A 1 27.54 65.90 20.72
CA MET A 1 26.21 65.36 20.37
C MET A 1 26.30 64.37 19.19
N ARG A 2 27.04 63.27 19.33
CA ARG A 2 27.18 62.26 18.24
C ARG A 2 27.24 60.80 18.72
N LYS A 3 27.07 60.57 20.03
CA LYS A 3 27.04 59.23 20.65
C LYS A 3 25.66 58.80 21.14
N PHE A 4 24.70 59.73 21.26
CA PHE A 4 23.33 59.42 21.69
C PHE A 4 22.38 59.00 20.56
N LEU A 5 22.72 59.27 19.29
CA LEU A 5 21.88 58.90 18.14
C LEU A 5 22.06 57.45 17.66
N PHE A 6 23.16 56.80 18.02
CA PHE A 6 23.42 55.40 17.63
C PHE A 6 22.75 54.38 18.53
N ILE A 7 22.36 54.76 19.75
CA ILE A 7 21.69 53.85 20.70
C ILE A 7 20.20 53.69 20.37
N SER A 8 19.58 54.69 19.75
CA SER A 8 18.16 54.63 19.38
C SER A 8 17.85 53.78 18.13
N ILE A 9 18.83 53.57 17.25
CA ILE A 9 18.63 52.75 16.04
C ILE A 9 18.82 51.26 16.33
N VAL A 10 19.68 50.89 17.29
CA VAL A 10 19.85 49.48 17.70
C VAL A 10 18.66 49.01 18.55
N ALA A 11 18.03 49.89 19.32
CA ALA A 11 16.83 49.55 20.08
C ALA A 11 15.59 49.28 19.19
N PHE A 12 15.53 49.85 17.97
CA PHE A 12 14.41 49.65 17.05
C PHE A 12 14.51 48.35 16.23
N GLN A 13 15.69 47.73 16.14
CA GLN A 13 15.85 46.43 15.46
C GLN A 13 15.64 45.22 16.37
N LEU A 14 15.51 45.42 17.69
CA LEU A 14 15.24 44.34 18.65
C LEU A 14 13.74 44.14 18.96
N ILE A 15 12.85 44.97 18.39
CA ILE A 15 11.39 44.83 18.54
C ILE A 15 10.77 44.08 17.33
N GLY A 16 11.58 43.77 16.29
CA GLY A 16 11.14 43.12 15.06
C GLY A 16 11.14 41.58 15.05
N CYS A 17 11.53 40.92 16.14
CA CYS A 17 11.38 39.47 16.31
C CYS A 17 10.29 39.16 17.33
N ILE A 18 9.09 39.71 17.11
CA ILE A 18 7.89 39.05 17.60
C ILE A 18 7.80 37.77 16.79
N SER A 19 8.28 36.67 17.40
CA SER A 19 7.87 35.32 17.11
C SER A 19 6.43 35.36 16.60
N THR A 20 6.24 35.11 15.31
CA THR A 20 4.99 34.61 14.79
C THR A 20 4.77 33.28 15.49
N LYS A 21 4.28 33.34 16.73
CA LYS A 21 3.62 32.22 17.39
C LYS A 21 2.61 31.76 16.36
N GLY A 22 2.91 30.63 15.72
CA GLY A 22 2.06 30.04 14.71
C GLY A 22 0.63 30.14 15.22
N GLN A 23 -0.22 30.85 14.48
CA GLN A 23 -1.63 30.92 14.81
C GLN A 23 -2.06 29.48 15.04
N LYS A 24 -2.47 29.15 16.27
CA LYS A 24 -3.21 27.92 16.52
C LYS A 24 -4.42 28.03 15.61
N LEU A 25 -4.40 27.31 14.49
CA LEU A 25 -5.55 27.19 13.60
C LEU A 25 -6.73 26.86 14.51
N LYS A 26 -7.81 27.65 14.44
CA LYS A 26 -9.07 27.32 15.09
C LYS A 26 -9.60 26.09 14.34
N VAL A 27 -9.15 24.91 14.77
CA VAL A 27 -9.58 23.63 14.23
C VAL A 27 -11.07 23.50 14.56
N GLN A 28 -11.93 23.50 13.54
CA GLN A 28 -13.30 23.01 13.72
C GLN A 28 -13.23 21.60 14.29
N ASN A 29 -14.19 21.19 15.11
CA ASN A 29 -14.21 19.82 15.64
C ASN A 29 -14.41 18.81 14.48
N THR A 30 -13.31 18.38 13.89
CA THR A 30 -13.24 17.52 12.71
C THR A 30 -13.32 16.04 13.08
N THR A 31 -13.09 15.70 14.35
CA THR A 31 -13.21 14.32 14.84
C THR A 31 -14.64 13.81 14.74
N GLY A 32 -14.81 12.51 14.54
CA GLY A 32 -16.10 11.82 14.43
C GLY A 32 -16.26 11.07 13.12
N VAL A 33 -17.45 10.50 12.92
CA VAL A 33 -17.77 9.64 11.78
C VAL A 33 -18.56 10.44 10.76
N TYR A 34 -18.13 10.41 9.51
CA TYR A 34 -18.80 11.03 8.37
C TYR A 34 -19.24 9.94 7.41
N GLN A 35 -20.51 9.93 7.03
CA GLN A 35 -21.05 8.99 6.05
C GLN A 35 -21.09 9.63 4.66
N ARG A 36 -20.66 8.90 3.64
CA ARG A 36 -20.76 9.35 2.24
C ARG A 36 -22.22 9.44 1.83
N GLN A 37 -22.61 10.54 1.19
CA GLN A 37 -23.99 10.72 0.74
C GLN A 37 -24.39 9.59 -0.23
N LYS A 38 -25.56 8.97 -0.01
CA LYS A 38 -26.08 7.83 -0.80
C LYS A 38 -25.25 6.54 -0.72
N SER A 39 -24.38 6.39 0.26
CA SER A 39 -23.63 5.15 0.51
C SER A 39 -23.59 4.85 2.01
N SER A 40 -23.35 3.59 2.36
CA SER A 40 -23.08 3.14 3.74
C SER A 40 -21.61 3.29 4.13
N GLU A 41 -20.74 3.74 3.21
CA GLU A 41 -19.33 4.03 3.45
C GLU A 41 -19.15 5.13 4.51
N LYS A 42 -18.19 4.92 5.43
CA LYS A 42 -17.96 5.81 6.59
C LYS A 42 -16.49 6.19 6.68
N LEU A 43 -16.22 7.47 6.91
CA LEU A 43 -14.91 8.01 7.22
C LEU A 43 -14.88 8.49 8.67
N GLU A 44 -14.09 7.84 9.50
CA GLU A 44 -13.92 8.18 10.92
C GLU A 44 -12.60 8.91 11.15
N PHE A 45 -12.65 10.08 11.77
CA PHE A 45 -11.49 10.80 12.29
C PHE A 45 -11.44 10.72 13.81
N LYS A 46 -10.39 10.10 14.36
CA LYS A 46 -10.17 9.95 15.80
C LYS A 46 -9.32 11.09 16.35
N SER A 47 -9.51 11.41 17.62
CA SER A 47 -8.82 12.50 18.32
C SER A 47 -7.31 12.28 18.49
N ASP A 48 -6.86 11.03 18.37
CA ASP A 48 -5.44 10.64 18.40
C ASP A 48 -4.71 10.90 17.06
N GLY A 49 -5.39 11.50 16.08
CA GLY A 49 -4.83 11.78 14.75
C GLY A 49 -4.85 10.59 13.80
N THR A 50 -5.62 9.53 14.10
CA THR A 50 -5.82 8.39 13.20
C THR A 50 -7.17 8.45 12.50
N TYR A 51 -7.25 7.86 11.31
CA TYR A 51 -8.51 7.74 10.56
C TYR A 51 -8.75 6.30 10.11
N THR A 52 -10.04 5.99 9.89
CA THR A 52 -10.48 4.76 9.24
C THR A 52 -11.53 5.09 8.18
N LEU A 53 -11.33 4.59 6.97
CA LEU A 53 -12.31 4.53 5.90
C LEU A 53 -12.90 3.12 5.86
N TRP A 54 -14.16 2.99 6.22
CA TRP A 54 -14.93 1.75 6.22
C TRP A 54 -15.54 1.49 4.86
N ASN A 55 -15.51 0.25 4.38
CA ASN A 55 -16.19 -0.14 3.16
C ASN A 55 -17.71 0.02 3.29
N ALA A 56 -18.40 0.13 2.15
CA ALA A 56 -19.85 0.14 2.12
C ALA A 56 -20.41 -1.23 2.53
N GLU A 57 -21.47 -1.24 3.32
CA GLU A 57 -22.22 -2.45 3.68
C GLU A 57 -22.74 -3.16 2.43
N ILE A 58 -22.45 -4.46 2.32
CA ILE A 58 -22.91 -5.30 1.22
C ILE A 58 -24.40 -5.63 1.43
N SER A 59 -25.24 -5.28 0.47
CA SER A 59 -26.68 -5.55 0.53
C SER A 59 -27.17 -6.67 -0.41
N PHE A 60 -26.26 -7.32 -1.16
CA PHE A 60 -26.62 -8.36 -2.13
C PHE A 60 -26.28 -9.78 -1.63
N THR A 61 -27.02 -10.77 -2.11
CA THR A 61 -26.80 -12.20 -1.83
C THR A 61 -26.39 -12.94 -3.10
N PRO A 62 -25.43 -13.88 -3.03
CA PRO A 62 -24.68 -14.29 -1.84
C PRO A 62 -23.68 -13.22 -1.38
N VAL A 63 -23.46 -13.14 -0.06
CA VAL A 63 -22.48 -12.21 0.54
C VAL A 63 -21.08 -12.69 0.19
N ILE A 64 -20.29 -11.85 -0.48
CA ILE A 64 -18.91 -12.18 -0.90
C ILE A 64 -17.94 -11.54 0.09
N GLU A 65 -17.57 -12.23 1.19
CA GLU A 65 -16.75 -11.72 2.33
C GLU A 65 -16.45 -10.20 2.27
N GLN A 66 -15.24 -9.68 2.05
CA GLN A 66 -14.86 -8.24 2.01
C GLN A 66 -14.30 -7.79 3.35
N CYS A 67 -13.31 -6.92 3.24
CA CYS A 67 -12.68 -6.33 4.39
C CYS A 67 -13.55 -5.22 4.94
N ASP A 68 -13.62 -5.11 6.26
CA ASP A 68 -14.47 -4.12 6.91
C ASP A 68 -14.07 -2.68 6.52
N TYR A 69 -12.78 -2.46 6.25
CA TYR A 69 -12.22 -1.17 5.91
C TYR A 69 -11.51 -1.16 4.56
N ALA A 70 -11.64 -0.03 3.86
CA ALA A 70 -10.88 0.28 2.65
C ALA A 70 -9.53 0.92 2.98
N SER A 71 -9.43 1.74 4.03
CA SER A 71 -8.14 2.37 4.39
C SER A 71 -8.09 2.73 5.86
N LYS A 72 -6.88 2.79 6.42
CA LYS A 72 -6.62 3.38 7.74
C LYS A 72 -5.27 4.10 7.73
N GLY A 73 -5.09 5.07 8.62
CA GLY A 73 -3.85 5.83 8.66
C GLY A 73 -3.88 7.04 9.58
N LYS A 74 -3.09 8.06 9.22
CA LYS A 74 -2.95 9.32 9.95
C LYS A 74 -3.70 10.44 9.23
N TRP A 75 -4.27 11.37 9.99
CA TRP A 75 -4.83 12.60 9.45
C TRP A 75 -4.29 13.82 10.19
N SER A 76 -4.27 14.95 9.51
CA SER A 76 -3.89 16.23 10.10
C SER A 76 -4.67 17.38 9.47
N VAL A 77 -4.67 18.53 10.14
CA VAL A 77 -5.22 19.78 9.60
C VAL A 77 -4.06 20.58 9.03
N ILE A 78 -4.03 20.76 7.71
CA ILE A 78 -2.94 21.51 7.04
C ILE A 78 -3.34 22.96 6.76
N ALA A 79 -4.64 23.26 6.69
CA ALA A 79 -5.18 24.62 6.57
C ALA A 79 -6.56 24.72 7.23
N TYR A 80 -7.08 25.94 7.38
CA TYR A 80 -8.36 26.20 8.06
C TYR A 80 -9.53 25.31 7.59
N ASN A 81 -9.58 25.01 6.29
CA ASN A 81 -10.63 24.22 5.65
C ASN A 81 -10.10 22.98 4.92
N VAL A 82 -8.89 22.53 5.23
CA VAL A 82 -8.26 21.40 4.54
C VAL A 82 -7.65 20.44 5.55
N LEU A 83 -8.11 19.19 5.46
CA LEU A 83 -7.49 18.05 6.12
C LEU A 83 -6.60 17.33 5.11
N GLU A 84 -5.55 16.72 5.61
CA GLU A 84 -4.70 15.80 4.86
C GLU A 84 -4.80 14.42 5.52
N ILE A 85 -4.97 13.37 4.72
CA ILE A 85 -4.87 11.99 5.17
C ILE A 85 -3.70 11.29 4.48
N THR A 86 -3.05 10.41 5.22
CA THR A 86 -2.05 9.50 4.68
C THR A 86 -2.30 8.13 5.28
N SER A 87 -2.56 7.15 4.43
CA SER A 87 -2.72 5.75 4.84
C SER A 87 -1.48 5.29 5.59
N GLU A 88 -1.65 4.33 6.49
CA GLU A 88 -0.48 3.67 7.08
C GLU A 88 0.42 3.12 5.97
N ASP A 89 1.74 3.28 6.14
CA ASP A 89 2.73 2.96 5.13
C ASP A 89 2.87 1.45 4.99
N TYR A 90 1.95 0.89 4.22
CA TYR A 90 1.91 -0.53 3.88
C TYR A 90 2.34 -0.79 2.43
N TYR A 91 2.66 0.28 1.71
CA TYR A 91 2.76 0.28 0.24
C TYR A 91 4.13 0.71 -0.29
N THR A 92 5.12 1.01 0.54
CA THR A 92 6.49 1.28 0.05
C THR A 92 7.47 0.18 0.48
N LYS A 93 7.37 -1.03 -0.10
CA LYS A 93 8.35 -2.14 0.10
C LYS A 93 8.61 -2.61 1.55
N GLN A 94 7.90 -2.12 2.57
CA GLN A 94 8.05 -2.50 3.99
C GLN A 94 7.24 -3.76 4.33
N LYS A 95 6.89 -3.96 5.62
CA LYS A 95 6.24 -5.16 6.20
C LYS A 95 5.14 -5.79 5.34
N GLY A 96 4.32 -5.02 4.63
CA GLY A 96 3.25 -5.59 3.79
C GLY A 96 3.72 -6.51 2.67
N PHE A 97 4.93 -6.29 2.12
CA PHE A 97 5.51 -7.11 1.05
C PHE A 97 6.45 -8.19 1.60
N GLU A 98 6.46 -8.38 2.92
CA GLU A 98 7.25 -9.41 3.58
C GLU A 98 6.95 -10.78 2.96
N TYR A 99 8.01 -11.52 2.70
CA TYR A 99 7.95 -12.85 2.13
C TYR A 99 9.01 -13.72 2.80
N GLU A 100 8.76 -15.03 2.81
CA GLU A 100 9.76 -16.02 3.18
C GLU A 100 9.98 -16.96 2.01
N ILE A 101 11.25 -17.26 1.71
CA ILE A 101 11.61 -18.26 0.70
C ILE A 101 12.36 -19.43 1.34
N LYS A 102 11.72 -20.58 1.37
CA LYS A 102 12.35 -21.84 1.78
C LYS A 102 12.88 -22.58 0.56
N LYS A 103 14.18 -22.82 0.54
CA LYS A 103 14.90 -23.48 -0.55
C LYS A 103 15.23 -24.91 -0.13
N GLN A 104 14.78 -25.91 -0.89
CA GLN A 104 14.99 -27.33 -0.60
C GLN A 104 15.43 -28.10 -1.86
N ASN A 105 15.98 -29.30 -1.65
CA ASN A 105 16.26 -30.24 -2.72
C ASN A 105 15.38 -31.49 -2.54
N LYS A 106 14.39 -31.67 -3.42
CA LYS A 106 13.41 -32.77 -3.38
C LYS A 106 12.88 -33.07 -4.79
N PHE A 107 12.40 -34.29 -5.03
CA PHE A 107 11.88 -34.75 -6.33
C PHE A 107 12.93 -34.72 -7.46
N SER A 108 12.49 -34.70 -8.72
CA SER A 108 13.37 -34.79 -9.89
C SER A 108 14.24 -33.55 -10.06
N GLN A 109 15.55 -33.75 -10.28
CA GLN A 109 16.49 -32.65 -10.51
C GLN A 109 16.33 -31.96 -11.87
N ASP A 110 15.60 -32.56 -12.80
CA ASP A 110 15.36 -31.98 -14.12
C ASP A 110 14.26 -30.90 -14.11
N SER A 111 13.56 -30.75 -12.98
CA SER A 111 12.48 -29.80 -12.78
C SER A 111 12.77 -28.84 -11.63
N LEU A 112 12.25 -27.62 -11.76
CA LEU A 112 12.10 -26.66 -10.68
C LEU A 112 10.65 -26.68 -10.20
N TYR A 113 10.46 -26.89 -8.91
CA TYR A 113 9.17 -26.92 -8.26
C TYR A 113 8.99 -25.62 -7.50
N ILE A 114 7.86 -24.94 -7.69
CA ILE A 114 7.55 -23.70 -7.00
C ILE A 114 6.17 -23.82 -6.37
N GLN A 115 6.10 -23.53 -5.07
CA GLN A 115 4.86 -23.43 -4.31
C GLN A 115 4.78 -22.03 -3.70
N VAL A 116 3.67 -21.36 -3.92
CA VAL A 116 3.33 -20.08 -3.29
C VAL A 116 2.24 -20.34 -2.25
N ILE A 117 2.44 -19.84 -1.03
CA ILE A 117 1.51 -20.01 0.08
C ILE A 117 0.97 -18.62 0.44
N PHE A 118 -0.34 -18.45 0.27
CA PHE A 118 -1.10 -17.30 0.72
C PHE A 118 -1.69 -17.56 2.13
N PRO A 119 -2.10 -16.52 2.87
CA PRO A 119 -2.74 -16.68 4.17
C PRO A 119 -4.14 -17.29 4.05
N THR A 120 -4.77 -17.11 2.88
CA THR A 120 -6.10 -17.60 2.55
C THR A 120 -6.08 -18.33 1.21
N ASP A 121 -7.01 -19.27 1.01
CA ASP A 121 -7.11 -20.05 -0.24
C ASP A 121 -7.56 -19.20 -1.44
N PHE A 122 -8.15 -18.02 -1.21
CA PHE A 122 -8.55 -17.10 -2.26
C PHE A 122 -7.42 -16.12 -2.59
N HIS A 123 -7.08 -16.04 -3.88
CA HIS A 123 -6.23 -14.98 -4.41
C HIS A 123 -6.72 -14.56 -5.81
N SER A 124 -6.97 -13.26 -6.00
CA SER A 124 -7.43 -12.66 -7.27
C SER A 124 -6.28 -12.31 -8.22
N VAL A 125 -5.08 -12.85 -7.96
CA VAL A 125 -3.84 -12.49 -8.66
C VAL A 125 -3.26 -13.65 -9.46
N LYS A 126 -2.63 -13.32 -10.59
CA LYS A 126 -1.76 -14.20 -11.36
C LYS A 126 -0.34 -14.09 -10.83
N LEU A 127 0.33 -15.22 -10.73
CA LEU A 127 1.73 -15.35 -10.36
C LEU A 127 2.57 -15.21 -11.63
N ASP A 128 3.52 -14.28 -11.64
CA ASP A 128 4.45 -14.05 -12.75
C ASP A 128 5.88 -14.28 -12.27
N PHE A 129 6.52 -15.30 -12.85
CA PHE A 129 7.90 -15.65 -12.61
C PHE A 129 8.74 -15.36 -13.85
N THR A 130 9.79 -14.56 -13.68
CA THR A 130 10.77 -14.26 -14.73
C THR A 130 12.09 -14.96 -14.43
N PHE A 131 12.70 -15.58 -15.43
CA PHE A 131 13.96 -16.31 -15.28
C PHE A 131 15.04 -15.70 -16.16
N ASN A 132 16.15 -15.30 -15.55
CA ASN A 132 17.36 -14.78 -16.19
C ASN A 132 17.03 -13.66 -17.19
N HIS A 133 16.71 -12.48 -16.65
CA HIS A 133 16.22 -11.23 -17.28
C HIS A 133 16.43 -11.06 -18.80
N ASP A 134 17.60 -11.41 -19.34
CA ASP A 134 17.98 -11.26 -20.76
C ASP A 134 17.48 -12.36 -21.72
N ASN A 135 16.87 -13.45 -21.22
CA ASN A 135 16.37 -14.56 -22.05
C ASN A 135 14.84 -14.59 -22.23
N SER A 136 14.11 -13.59 -21.73
CA SER A 136 12.65 -13.41 -21.90
C SER A 136 11.77 -14.59 -21.46
N LYS A 137 12.26 -15.49 -20.60
CA LYS A 137 11.48 -16.64 -20.14
C LYS A 137 10.65 -16.22 -18.92
N SER A 138 9.37 -16.02 -19.13
CA SER A 138 8.40 -15.83 -18.06
C SER A 138 7.38 -16.97 -18.01
N VAL A 139 6.79 -17.16 -16.83
CA VAL A 139 5.67 -18.06 -16.61
C VAL A 139 4.62 -17.29 -15.83
N ILE A 140 3.43 -17.16 -16.43
CA ILE A 140 2.26 -16.55 -15.80
C ILE A 140 1.26 -17.66 -15.50
N THR A 141 0.81 -17.77 -14.25
CA THR A 141 -0.16 -18.80 -13.84
C THR A 141 -1.05 -18.33 -12.70
N ASP A 142 -2.26 -18.87 -12.65
CA ASP A 142 -3.19 -18.78 -11.53
C ASP A 142 -3.00 -19.89 -10.49
N LYS A 143 -2.04 -20.81 -10.70
CA LYS A 143 -1.83 -21.96 -9.81
C LYS A 143 -0.75 -21.64 -8.78
N ALA A 144 -1.11 -21.77 -7.51
CA ALA A 144 -0.19 -21.67 -6.37
C ALA A 144 0.92 -22.74 -6.35
N TYR A 145 0.79 -23.81 -7.13
CA TYR A 145 1.83 -24.82 -7.30
C TYR A 145 2.11 -25.08 -8.77
N MET A 146 3.39 -25.08 -9.14
CA MET A 146 3.81 -25.37 -10.51
C MET A 146 5.12 -26.14 -10.57
N VAL A 147 5.29 -26.86 -11.68
CA VAL A 147 6.49 -27.64 -12.00
C VAL A 147 7.00 -27.20 -13.36
N LEU A 148 8.25 -26.75 -13.40
CA LEU A 148 8.88 -26.19 -14.59
C LEU A 148 10.08 -27.05 -15.03
N PRO A 149 10.13 -27.51 -16.29
CA PRO A 149 11.32 -28.17 -16.81
C PRO A 149 12.50 -27.19 -16.85
N LYS A 150 13.61 -27.53 -16.17
CA LYS A 150 14.79 -26.64 -16.11
C LYS A 150 15.36 -26.35 -17.51
N SER A 151 15.41 -27.36 -18.37
CA SER A 151 15.90 -27.22 -19.76
C SER A 151 15.12 -26.19 -20.56
N LYS A 152 13.84 -25.98 -20.25
CA LYS A 152 12.98 -25.00 -20.92
C LYS A 152 13.10 -23.62 -20.31
N HIS A 153 13.26 -23.48 -18.99
CA HIS A 153 13.11 -22.18 -18.30
C HIS A 153 14.40 -21.60 -17.73
N LEU A 154 15.40 -22.43 -17.41
CA LEU A 154 16.62 -22.03 -16.73
C LEU A 154 17.83 -22.03 -17.67
N TRP A 155 18.95 -21.49 -17.19
CA TRP A 155 20.24 -21.69 -17.83
C TRP A 155 20.67 -23.15 -17.77
N ASN A 156 21.62 -23.52 -18.64
CA ASN A 156 22.12 -24.87 -18.70
C ASN A 156 22.88 -25.24 -17.40
N ARG A 157 23.10 -26.55 -17.18
CA ARG A 157 23.76 -27.06 -15.96
C ARG A 157 25.17 -26.51 -15.69
N ARG A 158 25.79 -25.79 -16.64
CA ARG A 158 27.10 -25.14 -16.42
C ARG A 158 26.97 -23.85 -15.60
N THR A 159 25.77 -23.26 -15.56
CA THR A 159 25.47 -22.10 -14.71
C THR A 159 24.34 -22.46 -13.76
N ALA A 160 24.72 -22.94 -12.57
CA ALA A 160 23.78 -23.45 -11.57
C ALA A 160 22.91 -22.34 -10.93
N ALA A 161 23.47 -21.14 -10.79
CA ALA A 161 22.76 -19.98 -10.27
C ALA A 161 21.91 -19.33 -11.36
N ASN A 162 20.61 -19.21 -11.10
CA ASN A 162 19.62 -18.58 -11.98
C ASN A 162 19.01 -17.38 -11.27
N GLN A 163 18.85 -16.27 -11.98
CA GLN A 163 18.13 -15.11 -11.48
C GLN A 163 16.63 -15.35 -11.64
N ILE A 164 15.90 -15.33 -10.53
CA ILE A 164 14.46 -15.58 -10.49
C ILE A 164 13.79 -14.33 -9.91
N GLY A 165 12.94 -13.72 -10.73
CA GLY A 165 12.04 -12.65 -10.33
C GLY A 165 10.65 -13.21 -10.08
N PHE A 166 9.98 -12.73 -9.05
CA PHE A 166 8.60 -13.09 -8.73
C PHE A 166 7.76 -11.84 -8.49
N SER A 167 6.60 -11.80 -9.15
CA SER A 167 5.61 -10.76 -8.97
C SER A 167 4.18 -11.30 -9.02
N LEU A 168 3.25 -10.57 -8.41
CA LEU A 168 1.82 -10.85 -8.48
C LEU A 168 1.16 -9.81 -9.35
N ASN A 169 0.27 -10.24 -10.23
CA ASN A 169 -0.49 -9.38 -11.12
C ASN A 169 -1.98 -9.51 -10.83
N ALA A 170 -2.64 -8.43 -10.39
CA ALA A 170 -4.08 -8.43 -10.14
C ALA A 170 -4.84 -8.43 -11.47
N ASP A 171 -5.71 -9.42 -11.70
CA ASP A 171 -6.55 -9.44 -12.90
C ASP A 171 -7.65 -8.37 -12.76
N VAL A 172 -7.44 -7.22 -13.40
CA VAL A 172 -8.36 -6.07 -13.39
C VAL A 172 -9.54 -6.22 -14.37
N SER A 173 -9.71 -7.38 -15.03
CA SER A 173 -10.82 -7.56 -15.96
C SER A 173 -12.15 -7.74 -15.20
N GLY A 174 -12.98 -6.69 -15.20
CA GLY A 174 -14.37 -6.73 -14.73
C GLY A 174 -14.63 -6.36 -13.26
N THR A 175 -13.63 -5.87 -12.52
CA THR A 175 -13.81 -5.37 -11.14
C THR A 175 -13.55 -3.86 -11.04
N GLU A 176 -14.39 -3.13 -10.28
CA GLU A 176 -14.31 -1.67 -10.12
C GLU A 176 -13.21 -1.19 -9.13
N LEU A 177 -12.38 -2.08 -8.60
CA LEU A 177 -11.43 -1.71 -7.54
C LEU A 177 -10.07 -2.37 -7.74
N TYR A 178 -9.10 -1.56 -8.17
CA TYR A 178 -7.79 -1.39 -7.54
C TYR A 178 -7.33 0.00 -7.94
N ASN A 179 -7.66 1.04 -7.16
CA ASN A 179 -7.07 2.36 -7.38
C ASN A 179 -5.56 2.29 -7.07
N GLY A 180 -4.78 1.92 -8.09
CA GLY A 180 -3.36 2.26 -8.21
C GLY A 180 -2.36 1.11 -8.41
N ARG A 181 -2.67 -0.16 -8.13
CA ARG A 181 -1.65 -1.23 -8.17
C ARG A 181 -2.11 -2.53 -8.79
N ILE A 182 -1.65 -2.73 -10.02
CA ILE A 182 -1.85 -3.96 -10.80
C ILE A 182 -0.70 -4.96 -10.63
N LEU A 183 0.45 -4.53 -10.09
CA LEU A 183 1.66 -5.33 -10.03
C LEU A 183 2.34 -5.20 -8.66
N PHE A 184 2.57 -6.34 -8.00
CA PHE A 184 3.31 -6.45 -6.75
C PHE A 184 4.62 -7.18 -7.02
N LYS A 185 5.73 -6.44 -7.09
CA LYS A 185 7.06 -7.05 -7.20
C LYS A 185 7.49 -7.58 -5.83
N ILE A 186 7.59 -8.90 -5.70
CA ILE A 186 7.91 -9.55 -4.43
C ILE A 186 9.42 -9.62 -4.23
N PHE A 187 10.13 -10.29 -5.13
CA PHE A 187 11.58 -10.42 -5.05
C PHE A 187 12.24 -10.58 -6.41
N GLU A 188 13.56 -10.39 -6.41
CA GLU A 188 14.47 -10.79 -7.49
C GLU A 188 15.74 -11.32 -6.85
N GLU A 189 15.96 -12.64 -6.94
CA GLU A 189 17.04 -13.33 -6.24
C GLU A 189 17.82 -14.26 -7.18
N SER A 190 19.13 -14.39 -6.95
CA SER A 190 19.94 -15.44 -7.56
C SER A 190 19.83 -16.72 -6.74
N ILE A 191 19.38 -17.81 -7.36
CA ILE A 191 19.14 -19.11 -6.72
C ILE A 191 19.94 -20.19 -7.44
N ASP A 192 20.77 -20.92 -6.68
CA ASP A 192 21.42 -22.14 -7.17
C ASP A 192 20.37 -23.25 -7.32
N THR A 193 19.87 -23.42 -8.55
CA THR A 193 18.79 -24.37 -8.84
C THR A 193 19.27 -25.80 -8.97
N GLU A 194 20.59 -26.04 -9.08
CA GLU A 194 21.16 -27.39 -9.03
C GLU A 194 21.27 -27.88 -7.59
N LYS A 195 21.55 -26.98 -6.64
CA LYS A 195 21.51 -27.28 -5.21
C LYS A 195 20.08 -27.32 -4.67
N TYR A 196 19.21 -26.41 -5.11
CA TYR A 196 17.84 -26.27 -4.62
C TYR A 196 16.83 -26.27 -5.78
N ASN A 197 16.11 -27.38 -5.95
CA ASN A 197 15.12 -27.51 -7.03
C ASN A 197 13.67 -27.36 -6.54
N TYR A 198 13.44 -27.08 -5.25
CA TYR A 198 12.11 -26.85 -4.67
C TYR A 198 12.07 -25.55 -3.88
N LEU A 199 11.20 -24.63 -4.29
CA LEU A 199 11.02 -23.32 -3.67
C LEU A 199 9.62 -23.23 -3.06
N THR A 200 9.54 -22.95 -1.76
CA THR A 200 8.30 -22.53 -1.09
C THR A 200 8.39 -21.05 -0.79
N ILE A 201 7.45 -20.26 -1.31
CA ILE A 201 7.36 -18.82 -1.14
C ILE A 201 6.12 -18.54 -0.30
N THR A 202 6.30 -18.02 0.91
CA THR A 202 5.19 -17.66 1.79
C THR A 202 4.97 -16.17 1.74
N LEU A 203 3.72 -15.76 1.56
CA LEU A 203 3.27 -14.37 1.45
C LEU A 203 2.31 -14.05 2.59
N PRO A 204 2.80 -13.86 3.84
CA PRO A 204 1.98 -13.81 5.05
C PRO A 204 0.96 -12.68 5.10
N ASN A 205 1.17 -11.65 4.28
CA ASN A 205 0.37 -10.43 4.28
C ASN A 205 -0.55 -10.30 3.07
N PHE A 206 -0.45 -11.19 2.07
CA PHE A 206 -1.24 -11.11 0.84
C PHE A 206 -2.61 -11.77 1.01
N ASP A 207 -3.38 -11.26 1.97
CA ASP A 207 -4.78 -11.64 2.16
C ASP A 207 -5.73 -10.74 1.36
N ARG A 208 -7.03 -10.99 1.48
CA ARG A 208 -8.06 -10.18 0.82
C ARG A 208 -7.99 -8.69 1.17
N CYS A 209 -7.63 -8.35 2.42
CA CYS A 209 -7.60 -6.96 2.87
C CYS A 209 -6.40 -6.21 2.35
N PHE A 210 -5.28 -6.90 2.17
CA PHE A 210 -4.13 -6.36 1.47
C PHE A 210 -4.50 -5.91 0.05
N PHE A 211 -5.30 -6.73 -0.65
CA PHE A 211 -5.74 -6.45 -2.00
C PHE A 211 -6.81 -5.35 -2.04
N GLU A 212 -7.82 -5.38 -1.18
CA GLU A 212 -8.92 -4.40 -1.20
C GLU A 212 -8.55 -3.01 -0.66
N PHE A 213 -7.38 -2.85 -0.05
CA PHE A 213 -7.01 -1.60 0.60
C PHE A 213 -6.68 -0.47 -0.40
N GLU A 214 -7.23 0.72 -0.12
CA GLU A 214 -7.05 1.94 -0.87
C GLU A 214 -5.90 2.80 -0.29
N PRO A 215 -4.77 2.96 -1.00
CA PRO A 215 -3.65 3.76 -0.51
C PRO A 215 -3.84 5.25 -0.78
N TYR A 216 -3.73 6.06 0.26
CA TYR A 216 -3.74 7.52 0.20
C TYR A 216 -2.41 8.09 0.68
N TYR A 217 -1.83 9.01 -0.09
CA TYR A 217 -0.61 9.73 0.28
C TYR A 217 -0.86 11.22 0.15
N GLN A 218 -0.85 11.93 1.28
CA GLN A 218 -1.14 13.36 1.36
C GLN A 218 -2.45 13.75 0.65
N GLU A 219 -3.46 12.89 0.76
CA GLU A 219 -4.75 13.08 0.11
C GLU A 219 -5.53 14.19 0.83
N LEU A 220 -6.11 15.11 0.06
CA LEU A 220 -6.72 16.32 0.59
C LEU A 220 -8.24 16.16 0.74
N ILE A 221 -8.75 16.58 1.89
CA ILE A 221 -10.18 16.58 2.21
C ILE A 221 -10.59 18.01 2.58
N TYR A 222 -11.59 18.54 1.88
CA TYR A 222 -12.06 19.89 2.12
C TYR A 222 -13.18 19.92 3.16
N ILE A 223 -13.08 20.83 4.12
CA ILE A 223 -14.14 21.13 5.07
C ILE A 223 -15.08 22.14 4.40
N LYS A 224 -16.25 21.68 3.94
CA LYS A 224 -17.22 22.51 3.23
C LYS A 224 -18.06 23.37 4.17
N GLY A 225 -18.32 22.87 5.39
CA GLY A 225 -19.14 23.54 6.39
C GLY A 225 -19.18 22.76 7.69
N ARG A 226 -20.05 23.18 8.61
CA ARG A 226 -20.23 22.47 9.88
C ARG A 226 -20.68 21.04 9.58
N ASN A 227 -19.94 20.06 10.09
CA ASN A 227 -20.24 18.63 9.95
C ASN A 227 -20.29 18.12 8.49
N GLN A 228 -19.64 18.81 7.55
CA GLN A 228 -19.64 18.44 6.13
C GLN A 228 -18.24 18.50 5.52
N LEU A 229 -17.86 17.42 4.84
CA LEU A 229 -16.63 17.33 4.06
C LEU A 229 -16.96 17.15 2.57
N LEU A 230 -16.05 17.60 1.72
CA LEU A 230 -16.02 17.30 0.30
C LEU A 230 -14.77 16.49 0.01
N TRP A 231 -14.95 15.26 -0.45
CA TRP A 231 -13.85 14.34 -0.76
C TRP A 231 -14.26 13.34 -1.84
N ARG A 232 -13.32 13.06 -2.77
CA ARG A 232 -13.56 12.23 -3.97
C ARG A 232 -14.77 12.69 -4.80
N GLY A 233 -15.01 14.00 -4.86
CA GLY A 233 -16.16 14.59 -5.57
C GLY A 233 -17.50 14.47 -4.83
N GLU A 234 -17.53 13.82 -3.67
CA GLU A 234 -18.75 13.51 -2.92
C GLU A 234 -18.84 14.28 -1.60
N ILE A 235 -20.06 14.46 -1.12
CA ILE A 235 -20.33 15.08 0.19
C ILE A 235 -20.39 14.01 1.27
N TRP A 236 -19.64 14.24 2.34
CA TRP A 236 -19.61 13.39 3.53
C TRP A 236 -20.20 14.15 4.69
N LYS A 237 -21.18 13.55 5.38
CA LYS A 237 -21.93 14.21 6.46
C LYS A 237 -21.72 13.47 7.76
N LYS A 238 -21.43 14.22 8.80
CA LYS A 238 -21.35 13.71 10.17
C LYS A 238 -22.74 13.43 10.75
#